data_AF-A0A839N7Y9-F1
#
_entry.id   AF-A0A839N7Y9-F1
#
_cell.length_a   1.000
_cell.length_b   1.000
_cell.length_c   1.000
_cell.angle_alpha   90.00
_cell.angle_beta   90.00
_cell.angle_gamma   90.00
#
_symmetry.space_group_name_H-M   'P 1'
#
loop_
_entity.id
_entity.type
_entity.pdbx_description
1 polymer ?
#
loop_
_entity_poly.entity_id
_entity_poly.type
_entity_poly.pdbx_seq_one_letter_code
_entity_poly.pdbx_strand_id
1 'polypeptide(L)'
;MSSEAAALADLRATVKWLVGSAGATAVVLVGGLQLTRLPNPARTAGIVAAVAAAVAIGLALTLLTAAARVLAVPRMTATDLSDREINAGALDPDAPARINDDVVRWVRGHGVHLLAGERTITELCSLRATAQKTARDLRHRQDNRRVDQGEPENMARVNQELADIDAALTRLEDAVHYQRCDLRFRRMVSLFPWAGALFVAAVVTFALASAP
;
A
#
# COMPACT_ATOMS: atom_id res chain seq x y z
N MET A 1 14.49 8.81 -7.44
CA MET A 1 13.52 7.89 -6.79
C MET A 1 13.64 8.07 -5.29
N SER A 2 12.55 8.33 -4.58
CA SER A 2 12.55 8.32 -3.11
C SER A 2 12.83 6.90 -2.60
N SER A 3 13.48 6.79 -1.43
CA SER A 3 13.73 5.51 -0.77
C SER A 3 12.42 4.73 -0.51
N GLU A 4 11.33 5.44 -0.26
CA GLU A 4 9.99 4.87 -0.03
C GLU A 4 9.41 4.22 -1.29
N ALA A 5 9.61 4.83 -2.46
CA ALA A 5 9.15 4.25 -3.73
C ALA A 5 9.90 2.93 -4.02
N ALA A 6 11.20 2.86 -3.72
CA ALA A 6 11.99 1.65 -3.84
C ALA A 6 11.52 0.57 -2.84
N ALA A 7 11.31 0.94 -1.57
CA ALA A 7 10.82 0.03 -0.54
C ALA A 7 9.41 -0.50 -0.85
N LEU A 8 8.53 0.33 -1.41
CA LEU A 8 7.21 -0.08 -1.87
C LEU A 8 7.28 -1.08 -3.03
N ALA A 9 8.18 -0.84 -4.00
CA ALA A 9 8.38 -1.73 -5.12
C ALA A 9 8.86 -3.11 -4.64
N ASP A 10 9.78 -3.15 -3.69
CA ASP A 10 10.29 -4.39 -3.09
C ASP A 10 9.22 -5.14 -2.29
N LEU A 11 8.42 -4.41 -1.49
CA LEU A 11 7.30 -5.00 -0.75
C LEU A 11 6.25 -5.59 -1.71
N ARG A 12 5.91 -4.88 -2.78
CA ARG A 12 4.99 -5.40 -3.81
C ARG A 12 5.57 -6.60 -4.55
N ALA A 13 6.87 -6.60 -4.86
CA ALA A 13 7.54 -7.72 -5.48
C ALA A 13 7.48 -8.96 -4.57
N THR A 14 7.79 -8.79 -3.28
CA THR A 14 7.71 -9.85 -2.28
C THR A 14 6.30 -10.42 -2.18
N VAL A 15 5.27 -9.57 -2.12
CA VAL A 15 3.88 -10.04 -2.07
C VAL A 15 3.48 -10.76 -3.37
N LYS A 16 3.95 -10.33 -4.54
CA LYS A 16 3.70 -11.04 -5.81
C LYS A 16 4.34 -12.43 -5.82
N TRP A 17 5.59 -12.54 -5.36
CA TRP A 17 6.27 -13.84 -5.22
C TRP A 17 5.53 -14.75 -4.25
N LEU A 18 5.06 -14.21 -3.12
CA LEU A 18 4.26 -14.93 -2.14
C LEU A 18 2.95 -15.45 -2.74
N VAL A 19 2.25 -14.63 -3.52
CA VAL A 19 1.02 -15.03 -4.23
C VAL A 19 1.32 -16.13 -5.25
N GLY A 20 2.41 -15.99 -6.02
CA GLY A 20 2.84 -16.99 -6.99
C GLY A 20 3.17 -18.34 -6.33
N SER A 21 3.96 -18.33 -5.25
CA SER A 21 4.32 -19.55 -4.52
C SER A 21 3.10 -20.20 -3.87
N ALA A 22 2.24 -19.42 -3.20
CA ALA A 22 1.04 -19.95 -2.54
C ALA A 22 0.04 -20.52 -3.56
N GLY A 23 -0.11 -19.86 -4.71
CA GLY A 23 -0.93 -20.35 -5.83
C GLY A 23 -0.40 -21.67 -6.38
N ALA A 24 0.91 -21.78 -6.62
CA ALA A 24 1.54 -23.02 -7.07
C ALA A 24 1.34 -24.17 -6.07
N THR A 25 1.53 -23.92 -4.77
CA THR A 25 1.31 -24.94 -3.74
C THR A 25 -0.16 -25.37 -3.66
N ALA A 26 -1.11 -24.43 -3.79
CA ALA A 26 -2.53 -24.76 -3.82
C ALA A 26 -2.89 -25.65 -5.02
N VAL A 27 -2.35 -25.37 -6.21
CA VAL A 27 -2.55 -26.20 -7.41
C VAL A 27 -1.97 -27.61 -7.21
N VAL A 28 -0.77 -27.73 -6.64
CA VAL A 28 -0.16 -29.03 -6.33
C VAL A 28 -1.00 -29.82 -5.33
N LEU A 29 -1.55 -29.17 -4.29
CA LEU A 29 -2.41 -29.83 -3.32
C LEU A 29 -3.73 -30.32 -3.93
N VAL A 30 -4.39 -29.49 -4.74
CA VAL A 30 -5.62 -29.88 -5.45
C VAL A 30 -5.33 -31.01 -6.45
N GLY A 31 -4.25 -30.92 -7.22
CA GLY A 31 -3.83 -31.97 -8.13
C GLY A 31 -3.50 -33.28 -7.40
N GLY A 32 -2.77 -33.20 -6.28
CA GLY A 32 -2.49 -34.35 -5.43
C GLY A 32 -3.76 -35.02 -4.91
N LEU A 33 -4.75 -34.23 -4.50
CA LEU A 33 -6.04 -34.71 -4.02
C LEU A 33 -6.90 -35.35 -5.12
N GLN A 34 -6.78 -34.89 -6.36
CA GLN A 34 -7.43 -35.52 -7.52
C GLN A 34 -6.76 -36.83 -7.93
N LEU A 35 -5.43 -36.93 -7.76
CA LEU A 35 -4.65 -38.12 -8.13
C LEU A 35 -4.68 -39.21 -7.04
N THR A 36 -4.89 -38.86 -5.78
CA THR A 36 -5.06 -39.83 -4.70
C THR A 36 -6.47 -40.40 -4.71
N ARG A 37 -6.59 -41.71 -4.87
CA ARG A 37 -7.82 -42.42 -4.51
C ARG A 37 -7.92 -42.35 -2.99
N LEU A 38 -8.71 -41.40 -2.48
CA LEU A 38 -8.94 -41.29 -1.04
C LEU A 38 -9.35 -42.67 -0.50
N PRO A 39 -8.64 -43.21 0.50
CA PRO A 39 -9.02 -44.48 1.11
C PRO A 39 -10.47 -44.36 1.60
N ASN A 40 -11.22 -45.47 1.51
CA ASN A 40 -12.67 -45.50 1.77
C ASN A 40 -13.04 -44.58 2.95
N PRO A 41 -13.90 -43.55 2.74
CA PRO A 41 -14.20 -42.52 3.74
C PRO A 41 -14.83 -43.08 5.03
N ALA A 42 -15.26 -44.34 5.03
CA ALA A 42 -15.67 -45.08 6.22
C ALA A 42 -14.50 -45.41 7.18
N ARG A 43 -13.24 -45.28 6.74
CA ARG A 43 -12.04 -45.44 7.58
C ARG A 43 -11.58 -44.08 8.10
N THR A 44 -11.21 -44.03 9.38
CA THR A 44 -10.67 -42.85 10.07
C THR A 44 -9.54 -42.16 9.29
N ALA A 45 -8.67 -42.91 8.61
CA ALA A 45 -7.60 -42.38 7.77
C ALA A 45 -8.11 -41.49 6.61
N GLY A 46 -9.22 -41.86 5.95
CA GLY A 46 -9.80 -41.07 4.86
C GLY A 46 -10.38 -39.73 5.34
N ILE A 47 -11.01 -39.72 6.52
CA ILE A 47 -11.52 -38.50 7.16
C ILE A 47 -10.36 -37.57 7.55
N VAL A 48 -9.30 -38.13 8.16
CA VAL A 48 -8.11 -37.36 8.55
C VAL A 48 -7.43 -36.74 7.32
N ALA A 49 -7.28 -37.48 6.22
CA ALA A 49 -6.72 -36.96 4.98
C ALA A 49 -7.57 -35.82 4.42
N ALA A 50 -8.91 -35.98 4.36
CA ALA A 50 -9.80 -34.95 3.85
C ALA A 50 -9.77 -33.65 4.69
N VAL A 51 -9.78 -33.77 6.03
CA VAL A 51 -9.69 -32.62 6.94
C VAL A 51 -8.33 -31.94 6.81
N ALA A 52 -7.23 -32.69 6.77
CA ALA A 52 -5.90 -32.15 6.61
C ALA A 52 -5.74 -31.39 5.29
N ALA A 53 -6.25 -31.93 4.19
CA ALA A 53 -6.26 -31.24 2.90
C ALA A 53 -7.12 -29.97 2.93
N ALA A 54 -8.32 -30.01 3.54
CA ALA A 54 -9.18 -28.85 3.68
C ALA A 54 -8.51 -27.73 4.49
N VAL A 55 -7.81 -28.07 5.57
CA VAL A 55 -7.02 -27.12 6.38
C VAL A 55 -5.89 -26.51 5.54
N ALA A 56 -5.12 -27.33 4.82
CA ALA A 56 -4.02 -26.84 3.98
C ALA A 56 -4.52 -25.89 2.89
N ILE A 57 -5.59 -26.25 2.18
CA ILE A 57 -6.21 -25.41 1.15
C ILE A 57 -6.77 -24.12 1.76
N GLY A 58 -7.47 -24.22 2.90
CA GLY A 58 -8.03 -23.07 3.61
C GLY A 58 -6.96 -22.07 4.02
N LEU A 59 -5.83 -22.54 4.55
CA LEU A 59 -4.69 -21.69 4.91
C LEU A 59 -4.08 -21.02 3.67
N ALA A 60 -3.89 -21.75 2.57
CA ALA A 60 -3.39 -21.20 1.32
C ALA A 60 -4.30 -20.11 0.75
N LEU A 61 -5.63 -20.35 0.72
CA LEU A 61 -6.61 -19.35 0.27
C LEU A 61 -6.66 -18.13 1.19
N THR A 62 -6.56 -18.32 2.50
CA THR A 62 -6.54 -17.20 3.46
C THR A 62 -5.28 -16.34 3.26
N LEU A 63 -4.13 -16.96 3.01
CA LEU A 63 -2.89 -16.25 2.68
C LEU A 63 -3.02 -15.48 1.37
N LEU A 64 -3.56 -16.11 0.31
CA LEU A 64 -3.77 -15.47 -0.99
C LEU A 64 -4.70 -14.25 -0.89
N THR A 65 -5.82 -14.38 -0.18
CA THR A 65 -6.77 -13.28 0.02
C THR A 65 -6.17 -12.15 0.85
N ALA A 66 -5.39 -12.47 1.90
CA ALA A 66 -4.68 -11.47 2.68
C ALA A 66 -3.61 -10.73 1.84
N ALA A 67 -2.82 -11.46 1.05
CA ALA A 67 -1.82 -10.89 0.16
C ALA A 67 -2.47 -10.01 -0.93
N ALA A 68 -3.58 -10.44 -1.50
CA ALA A 68 -4.35 -9.64 -2.45
C ALA A 68 -4.84 -8.32 -1.84
N ARG A 69 -5.26 -8.32 -0.57
CA ARG A 69 -5.63 -7.09 0.16
C ARG A 69 -4.46 -6.13 0.39
N VAL A 70 -3.22 -6.62 0.47
CA VAL A 70 -2.01 -5.78 0.53
C VAL A 70 -1.73 -5.14 -0.84
N LEU A 71 -1.88 -5.90 -1.92
CA LEU A 71 -1.69 -5.39 -3.29
C LEU A 71 -2.79 -4.41 -3.71
N ALA A 72 -4.03 -4.64 -3.27
CA ALA A 72 -5.20 -3.83 -3.57
C ALA A 72 -5.36 -2.61 -2.64
N VAL A 73 -4.31 -2.19 -1.93
CA VAL A 73 -4.34 -0.91 -1.20
C VAL A 73 -4.48 0.23 -2.24
N PRO A 74 -5.53 1.07 -2.15
CA PRO A 74 -5.67 2.19 -3.05
C PRO A 74 -4.63 3.27 -2.72
N ARG A 75 -4.00 3.80 -3.76
CA ARG A 75 -3.12 4.98 -3.65
C ARG A 75 -4.01 6.19 -3.38
N MET A 76 -3.70 6.92 -2.31
CA MET A 76 -4.40 8.16 -1.97
C MET A 76 -3.65 9.32 -2.60
N THR A 77 -4.42 10.25 -3.17
CA THR A 77 -3.86 11.48 -3.73
C THR A 77 -3.65 12.51 -2.63
N ALA A 78 -2.83 13.52 -2.91
CA ALA A 78 -2.68 14.70 -2.05
C ALA A 78 -4.02 15.36 -1.71
N THR A 79 -4.95 15.40 -2.67
CA THR A 79 -6.30 15.95 -2.46
C THR A 79 -7.08 15.11 -1.45
N ASP A 80 -7.08 13.78 -1.59
CA ASP A 80 -7.74 12.87 -0.63
C ASP A 80 -7.19 13.03 0.79
N LEU A 81 -5.88 13.29 0.89
CA LEU A 81 -5.20 13.52 2.16
C LEU A 81 -5.57 14.87 2.77
N SER A 82 -5.66 15.93 1.95
CA SER A 82 -6.13 17.24 2.37
C SER A 82 -7.58 17.19 2.85
N ASP A 83 -8.47 16.51 2.13
CA ASP A 83 -9.87 16.37 2.53
C ASP A 83 -10.00 15.64 3.87
N ARG A 84 -9.15 14.63 4.10
CA ARG A 84 -9.10 13.95 5.40
C ARG A 84 -8.56 14.82 6.51
N GLU A 85 -7.56 15.65 6.24
CA GLU A 85 -7.04 16.61 7.21
C GLU A 85 -8.13 17.61 7.64
N ILE A 86 -8.89 18.14 6.68
CA ILE A 86 -10.05 19.02 6.92
C ILE A 86 -11.11 18.29 7.75
N ASN A 87 -11.52 17.09 7.33
CA ASN A 87 -12.54 16.30 8.03
C ASN A 87 -12.11 15.86 9.43
N ALA A 88 -10.81 15.67 9.65
CA ALA A 88 -10.24 15.35 10.97
C ALA A 88 -10.10 16.57 11.88
N GLY A 89 -10.43 17.78 11.40
CA GLY A 89 -10.24 19.03 12.15
C GLY A 89 -8.78 19.34 12.43
N ALA A 90 -7.86 18.85 11.60
CA ALA A 90 -6.41 18.92 11.81
C ALA A 90 -5.76 20.08 11.03
N LEU A 91 -6.50 21.16 10.79
CA LEU A 91 -6.00 22.36 10.12
C LEU A 91 -5.18 23.27 11.05
N ASP A 92 -5.39 23.17 12.37
CA ASP A 92 -4.61 23.90 13.36
C ASP A 92 -3.38 23.06 13.77
N PRO A 93 -2.15 23.47 13.43
CA PRO A 93 -0.91 22.77 13.80
C PRO A 93 -0.64 22.78 15.30
N ASP A 94 -1.13 23.80 16.01
CA ASP A 94 -0.85 24.04 17.42
C ASP A 94 -1.96 23.50 18.35
N ALA A 95 -3.13 23.16 17.80
CA ALA A 95 -4.17 22.47 18.54
C ALA A 95 -3.82 20.99 18.73
N PRO A 96 -3.64 20.49 19.97
CA PRO A 96 -3.43 19.08 20.27
C PRO A 96 -4.74 18.26 20.14
N ALA A 97 -5.64 18.66 19.23
CA ALA A 97 -6.88 17.98 18.98
C ALA A 97 -6.60 16.49 18.73
N ARG A 98 -7.43 15.61 19.30
CA ARG A 98 -7.40 14.18 18.97
C ARG A 98 -7.69 14.03 17.47
N ILE A 99 -6.63 14.00 16.66
CA ILE A 99 -6.73 13.70 15.23
C ILE A 99 -7.26 12.27 15.15
N ASN A 100 -8.54 12.14 14.81
CA ASN A 100 -9.22 10.84 14.76
C ASN A 100 -8.86 10.02 13.51
N ASP A 101 -8.15 10.61 12.54
CA ASP A 101 -7.61 9.90 11.38
C ASP A 101 -6.14 9.48 11.62
N ASP A 102 -5.90 8.16 11.63
CA ASP A 102 -4.57 7.59 11.88
C ASP A 102 -3.53 7.97 10.80
N VAL A 103 -3.96 8.18 9.55
CA VAL A 103 -3.07 8.57 8.45
C VAL A 103 -2.64 10.02 8.65
N VAL A 104 -3.58 10.93 8.91
CA VAL A 104 -3.29 12.34 9.18
C VAL A 104 -2.38 12.48 10.40
N ARG A 105 -2.65 11.71 11.47
CA ARG A 105 -1.82 11.68 12.68
C ARG A 105 -0.39 11.21 12.37
N TRP A 106 -0.24 10.18 11.55
CA TRP A 106 1.08 9.68 11.17
C TRP A 106 1.86 10.67 10.30
N VAL A 107 1.21 11.29 9.32
CA VAL A 107 1.83 12.30 8.44
C VAL A 107 2.37 13.46 9.27
N ARG A 108 1.56 14.00 10.19
CA ARG A 108 2.00 15.06 11.11
C ARG A 108 3.18 14.64 11.98
N GLY A 109 3.16 13.41 12.50
CA GLY A 109 4.27 12.87 13.28
C GLY A 109 5.61 12.80 12.52
N HIS A 110 5.57 12.80 11.18
CA HIS A 110 6.74 12.76 10.30
C HIS A 110 6.86 14.03 9.44
N GLY A 111 6.14 15.10 9.81
CA GLY A 111 5.84 16.26 8.97
C GLY A 111 7.05 17.03 8.46
N VAL A 112 8.14 17.11 9.25
CA VAL A 112 9.36 17.85 8.85
C VAL A 112 9.97 17.31 7.55
N HIS A 113 9.88 16.00 7.31
CA HIS A 113 10.42 15.38 6.09
C HIS A 113 9.41 15.30 4.95
N LEU A 114 8.13 15.08 5.28
CA LEU A 114 7.08 14.79 4.30
C LEU A 114 6.36 16.03 3.78
N LEU A 115 6.30 17.12 4.56
CA LEU A 115 5.57 18.35 4.22
C LEU A 115 6.47 19.44 3.64
N ALA A 116 7.74 19.15 3.37
CA ALA A 116 8.70 20.09 2.77
C ALA A 116 8.83 21.44 3.52
N GLY A 117 8.62 21.44 4.84
CA GLY A 117 8.65 22.65 5.67
C GLY A 117 7.29 23.27 5.96
N GLU A 118 6.23 22.80 5.31
CA GLU A 118 4.85 23.22 5.59
C GLU A 118 4.29 22.56 6.85
N ARG A 119 3.28 23.19 7.46
CA ARG A 119 2.68 22.72 8.71
C ARG A 119 1.52 21.75 8.48
N THR A 120 0.86 21.84 7.32
CA THR A 120 -0.30 21.00 6.97
C THR A 120 -0.26 20.52 5.53
N ILE A 121 -1.01 19.45 5.23
CA ILE A 121 -1.16 18.91 3.87
C ILE A 121 -1.97 19.90 3.02
N THR A 122 -2.99 20.52 3.61
CA THR A 122 -3.82 21.55 2.97
C THR A 122 -3.01 22.78 2.56
N GLU A 123 -2.05 23.24 3.38
CA GLU A 123 -1.14 24.33 3.00
C GLU A 123 -0.33 23.97 1.75
N LEU A 124 0.27 22.78 1.72
CA LEU A 124 1.06 22.33 0.57
C LEU A 124 0.21 22.23 -0.71
N CYS A 125 -1.04 21.76 -0.59
CA CYS A 125 -2.01 21.74 -1.69
C CYS A 125 -2.40 23.18 -2.14
N SER A 126 -2.56 24.10 -1.20
CA SER A 126 -2.88 25.51 -1.49
C SER A 126 -1.72 26.25 -2.17
N LEU A 127 -0.48 25.93 -1.78
CA LEU A 127 0.74 26.47 -2.38
C LEU A 127 0.83 26.03 -3.85
N ARG A 128 0.58 24.75 -4.13
CA ARG A 128 0.47 24.24 -5.51
C ARG A 128 -0.58 24.97 -6.32
N ALA A 129 -1.79 25.15 -5.78
CA ALA A 129 -2.87 25.83 -6.49
C ALA A 129 -2.50 27.28 -6.83
N THR A 130 -1.80 27.96 -5.91
CA THR A 130 -1.34 29.34 -6.07
C THR A 130 -0.22 29.45 -7.10
N ALA A 131 0.77 28.55 -7.05
CA ALA A 131 1.85 28.48 -8.02
C ALA A 131 1.32 28.14 -9.43
N GLN A 132 0.33 27.25 -9.54
CA GLN A 132 -0.30 26.92 -10.82
C GLN A 132 -1.07 28.10 -11.42
N LYS A 133 -1.80 28.85 -10.58
CA LYS A 133 -2.49 30.07 -11.01
C LYS A 133 -1.49 31.11 -11.51
N THR A 134 -0.41 31.33 -10.76
CA THR A 134 0.67 32.26 -11.12
C THR A 134 1.33 31.87 -12.44
N ALA A 135 1.63 30.58 -12.64
CA ALA A 135 2.18 30.08 -13.90
C ALA A 135 1.23 30.28 -15.09
N ARG A 136 -0.09 30.08 -14.90
CA ARG A 136 -1.10 30.34 -15.93
C ARG A 136 -1.18 31.82 -16.28
N ASP A 137 -1.22 32.69 -15.27
CA ASP A 137 -1.29 34.14 -15.47
C ASP A 137 -0.05 34.67 -16.22
N LEU A 138 1.15 34.17 -15.91
CA LEU A 138 2.39 34.50 -16.61
C LEU A 138 2.36 34.03 -18.07
N ARG A 139 1.90 32.79 -18.34
CA ARG A 139 1.74 32.29 -19.72
C ARG A 139 0.77 33.13 -20.54
N HIS A 140 -0.35 33.56 -19.95
CA HIS A 140 -1.31 34.43 -20.61
C HIS A 140 -0.75 35.82 -20.94
N ARG A 141 0.16 36.37 -20.12
CA ARG A 141 0.83 37.66 -20.42
C ARG A 141 1.86 37.53 -21.53
N GLN A 142 2.60 36.43 -21.52
CA GLN A 142 3.59 36.10 -22.54
C GLN A 142 2.95 35.94 -23.93
N ASP A 143 1.82 35.22 -24.00
CA ASP A 143 1.07 35.00 -25.25
C ASP A 143 0.46 36.31 -25.79
N ASN A 144 0.07 37.22 -24.89
CA ASN A 144 -0.44 38.55 -25.23
C ASN A 144 0.66 39.59 -25.57
N ARG A 145 1.92 39.18 -25.77
CA ARG A 145 3.08 40.03 -26.15
C ARG A 145 3.33 41.25 -25.25
N ARG A 146 2.86 41.23 -24.00
CA ARG A 146 3.23 42.24 -22.99
C ARG A 146 4.49 41.77 -22.25
N VAL A 147 5.57 41.50 -22.99
CA VAL A 147 6.77 40.89 -22.40
C VAL A 147 7.76 41.97 -22.00
N ASP A 148 7.86 42.21 -20.70
CA ASP A 148 8.99 42.88 -20.07
C ASP A 148 10.18 41.91 -19.99
N GLN A 149 11.41 42.41 -20.14
CA GLN A 149 12.64 41.60 -20.23
C GLN A 149 12.91 40.72 -18.98
N GLY A 150 12.23 40.94 -17.85
CA GLY A 150 12.33 40.13 -16.62
C GLY A 150 11.34 38.96 -16.50
N GLU A 151 10.39 38.79 -17.41
CA GLU A 151 9.39 37.70 -17.35
C GLU A 151 9.93 36.26 -17.55
N PRO A 152 10.97 35.96 -18.37
CA PRO A 152 11.42 34.58 -18.56
C PRO A 152 12.12 33.99 -17.32
N GLU A 153 12.85 34.79 -16.55
CA GLU A 153 13.44 34.37 -15.27
C GLU A 153 12.35 34.10 -14.22
N ASN A 154 11.31 34.93 -14.18
CA ASN A 154 10.15 34.72 -13.31
C ASN A 154 9.40 33.43 -13.66
N MET A 155 9.25 33.14 -14.95
CA MET A 155 8.61 31.90 -15.42
C MET A 155 9.44 30.66 -15.07
N ALA A 156 10.77 30.72 -15.22
CA ALA A 156 11.67 29.64 -14.82
C ALA A 156 11.59 29.36 -13.31
N ARG A 157 11.58 30.42 -12.49
CA ARG A 157 11.46 30.31 -11.03
C ARG A 157 10.14 29.67 -10.60
N VAL A 158 9.01 30.12 -11.17
CA VAL A 158 7.70 29.55 -10.84
C VAL A 158 7.58 28.09 -11.29
N ASN A 159 8.14 27.72 -12.44
CA ASN A 159 8.17 26.32 -12.89
C ASN A 159 9.04 25.45 -11.97
N GLN A 160 10.15 25.98 -11.47
CA GLN A 160 11.01 25.27 -10.51
C GLN A 160 10.29 25.06 -9.18
N GLU A 161 9.64 26.09 -8.65
CA GLU A 161 8.83 26.01 -7.43
C GLU A 161 7.68 24.99 -7.58
N LEU A 162 7.00 24.97 -8.73
CA LEU A 162 5.99 23.96 -9.04
C LEU A 162 6.57 22.54 -9.05
N ALA A 163 7.73 22.34 -9.64
CA ALA A 163 8.39 21.04 -9.68
C ALA A 163 8.76 20.55 -8.27
N ASP A 164 9.25 21.45 -7.41
CA ASP A 164 9.60 21.13 -6.03
C ASP A 164 8.35 20.75 -5.20
N ILE A 165 7.25 21.48 -5.37
CA ILE A 165 5.97 21.18 -4.72
C ILE A 165 5.39 19.85 -5.21
N ASP A 166 5.38 19.60 -6.53
CA ASP A 166 4.91 18.33 -7.09
C ASP A 166 5.77 17.15 -6.61
N ALA A 167 7.08 17.35 -6.47
CA ALA A 167 7.99 16.34 -5.90
C ALA A 167 7.75 16.10 -4.40
N ALA A 168 7.39 17.14 -3.63
CA ALA A 168 7.00 17.00 -2.23
C ALA A 168 5.68 16.21 -2.09
N LEU A 169 4.66 16.56 -2.89
CA LEU A 169 3.38 15.85 -2.89
C LEU A 169 3.54 14.38 -3.32
N THR A 170 4.33 14.10 -4.34
CA THR A 170 4.58 12.72 -4.78
C THR A 170 5.25 11.90 -3.68
N ARG A 171 6.23 12.49 -2.96
CA ARG A 171 6.86 11.85 -1.80
C ARG A 171 5.86 11.58 -0.68
N LEU A 172 5.01 12.54 -0.35
CA LEU A 172 3.96 12.37 0.64
C LEU A 172 3.01 11.22 0.27
N GLU A 173 2.53 11.19 -0.98
CA GLU A 173 1.65 10.12 -1.47
C GLU A 173 2.31 8.74 -1.43
N ASP A 174 3.58 8.65 -1.86
CA ASP A 174 4.33 7.39 -1.86
C ASP A 174 4.58 6.90 -0.43
N ALA A 175 4.92 7.81 0.50
CA ALA A 175 5.16 7.50 1.91
C ALA A 175 3.88 7.00 2.60
N VAL A 176 2.75 7.68 2.40
CA VAL A 176 1.45 7.25 2.93
C VAL A 176 1.04 5.91 2.34
N HIS A 177 1.22 5.72 1.03
CA HIS A 177 0.90 4.48 0.36
C HIS A 177 1.76 3.32 0.88
N TYR A 178 3.06 3.54 1.07
CA TYR A 178 3.97 2.59 1.70
C TYR A 178 3.52 2.22 3.12
N GLN A 179 3.23 3.20 3.97
CA GLN A 179 2.80 2.97 5.34
C GLN A 179 1.53 2.10 5.41
N ARG A 180 0.54 2.36 4.54
CA ARG A 180 -0.70 1.57 4.48
C ARG A 180 -0.45 0.15 4.02
N CYS A 181 0.43 -0.04 3.03
CA CYS A 181 0.86 -1.37 2.60
C CYS A 181 1.60 -2.12 3.71
N ASP A 182 2.56 -1.47 4.40
CA ASP A 182 3.31 -2.06 5.51
C ASP A 182 2.39 -2.47 6.67
N LEU A 183 1.46 -1.61 7.08
CA LEU A 183 0.49 -1.95 8.13
C LEU A 183 -0.38 -3.16 7.76
N ARG A 184 -0.85 -3.26 6.51
CA ARG A 184 -1.61 -4.45 6.07
C ARG A 184 -0.71 -5.68 5.98
N PHE A 185 0.53 -5.53 5.54
CA PHE A 185 1.50 -6.61 5.48
C PHE A 185 1.83 -7.14 6.87
N ARG A 186 2.13 -6.27 7.84
CA ARG A 186 2.37 -6.67 9.24
C ARG A 186 1.15 -7.35 9.86
N ARG A 187 -0.07 -6.84 9.60
CA ARG A 187 -1.30 -7.52 10.04
C ARG A 187 -1.41 -8.92 9.45
N MET A 188 -1.14 -9.07 8.15
CA MET A 188 -1.08 -10.39 7.50
C MET A 188 -0.07 -11.31 8.20
N VAL A 189 1.17 -10.86 8.38
CA VAL A 189 2.21 -11.66 9.06
C VAL A 189 1.81 -12.03 10.49
N SER A 190 1.20 -11.09 11.23
CA SER A 190 0.74 -11.32 12.61
C SER A 190 -0.41 -12.32 12.74
N LEU A 191 -1.19 -12.54 11.68
CA LEU A 191 -2.26 -13.55 11.66
C LEU A 191 -1.72 -14.97 11.42
N PHE A 192 -0.48 -15.07 10.93
CA PHE A 192 0.12 -16.33 10.48
C PHE A 192 1.41 -16.73 11.22
N PRO A 193 1.59 -16.49 12.54
CA PRO A 193 2.83 -16.83 13.23
C PRO A 193 3.08 -18.35 13.21
N TRP A 194 2.01 -19.14 13.32
CA TRP A 194 2.06 -20.61 13.32
C TRP A 194 1.45 -21.23 12.07
N ALA A 195 0.92 -20.42 11.15
CA ALA A 195 0.20 -20.96 10.01
C ALA A 195 1.11 -21.69 9.03
N GLY A 196 2.39 -21.29 8.93
CA GLY A 196 3.38 -22.08 8.19
C GLY A 196 3.57 -23.48 8.81
N ALA A 197 3.71 -23.56 10.13
CA ALA A 197 3.85 -24.84 10.83
C ALA A 197 2.58 -25.70 10.72
N LEU A 198 1.39 -25.11 10.90
CA LEU A 198 0.09 -25.77 10.72
C LEU A 198 -0.11 -26.24 9.28
N PHE A 199 0.28 -25.43 8.30
CA PHE A 199 0.22 -25.79 6.89
C PHE A 199 1.11 -27.00 6.60
N VAL A 200 2.38 -26.97 7.02
CA VAL A 200 3.31 -28.10 6.85
C VAL A 200 2.78 -29.35 7.55
N ALA A 201 2.31 -29.22 8.79
CA ALA A 201 1.72 -30.33 9.54
C ALA A 201 0.50 -30.92 8.81
N ALA A 202 -0.38 -30.08 8.26
CA ALA A 202 -1.54 -30.51 7.49
C ALA A 202 -1.13 -31.23 6.19
N VAL A 203 -0.13 -30.71 5.47
CA VAL A 203 0.38 -31.35 4.24
C VAL A 203 1.02 -32.71 4.56
N VAL A 204 1.84 -32.80 5.61
CA VAL A 204 2.47 -34.07 6.04
C VAL A 204 1.40 -35.05 6.50
N THR A 205 0.43 -34.61 7.29
CA THR A 205 -0.69 -35.45 7.76
C THR A 205 -1.50 -35.98 6.58
N PHE A 206 -1.80 -35.12 5.60
CA PHE A 206 -2.47 -35.54 4.37
C PHE A 206 -1.65 -36.61 3.64
N ALA A 207 -0.37 -36.36 3.39
CA ALA A 207 0.51 -37.28 2.69
C ALA A 207 0.57 -38.66 3.39
N LEU A 208 0.76 -38.68 4.71
CA LEU A 208 0.80 -39.90 5.52
C LEU A 208 -0.54 -40.64 5.56
N ALA A 209 -1.65 -39.92 5.71
CA ALA A 209 -2.98 -40.52 5.78
C ALA A 209 -3.50 -41.00 4.41
N SER A 210 -2.95 -40.43 3.32
CA SER A 210 -3.23 -40.83 1.93
C SER A 210 -2.30 -41.92 1.40
N ALA A 211 -1.26 -42.28 2.17
CA ALA A 211 -0.33 -43.33 1.78
C ALA A 211 -1.07 -44.69 1.71
N PRO A 212 -0.77 -45.52 0.70
CA PRO A 212 -1.43 -46.80 0.45
C PRO A 212 -1.19 -47.85 1.53
#